data_AF-A0A9N9ELV8-F1
#
_entry.id   AF-A0A9N9ELV8-F1
#
_cell.length_a   1.000
_cell.length_b   1.000
_cell.length_c   1.000
_cell.angle_alpha   90.00
_cell.angle_beta   90.00
_cell.angle_gamma   90.00
#
_symmetry.space_group_name_H-M   'P 1'
#
loop_
_entity.id
_entity.type
_entity.pdbx_description
1 polymer ?
#
loop_
_entity_poly.entity_id
_entity_poly.type
_entity_poly.pdbx_seq_one_letter_code
_entity_poly.pdbx_strand_id
1 'polypeptide(L)'
;MPHSYGIRARTRYMFSRKFREHGSIKLSTYLKTYKVGDIVDIKANGAVQKGMPHKFYHGYEFYEFTLINFILKILIIFLRFSRTGIIYNVTKSAVGVIINKRVGNRYIEKRINVRIEHIKHSKCRDDFLRRVKENAIKKKEARAKN
;
A
#
# COMPACT_ATOMS: atom_id res chain seq x y z
N MET A 1 -15.79 -2.37 31.57
CA MET A 1 -16.80 -1.71 30.71
C MET A 1 -16.73 -2.31 29.32
N PRO A 2 -17.84 -2.79 28.74
CA PRO A 2 -17.82 -3.45 27.43
C PRO A 2 -17.54 -2.42 26.33
N HIS A 3 -16.59 -2.73 25.45
CA HIS A 3 -16.34 -1.94 24.24
C HIS A 3 -17.13 -2.51 23.06
N SER A 4 -17.55 -1.66 22.13
CA SER A 4 -18.18 -2.09 20.87
C SER A 4 -17.12 -2.50 19.84
N TYR A 5 -17.20 -3.75 19.37
CA TYR A 5 -16.23 -4.35 18.44
C TYR A 5 -16.73 -4.43 16.98
N GLY A 6 -17.57 -3.48 16.56
CA GLY A 6 -18.09 -3.45 15.19
C GLY A 6 -17.00 -3.37 14.11
N ILE A 7 -17.33 -3.85 12.91
CA ILE A 7 -16.44 -3.90 11.72
C ILE A 7 -15.79 -2.54 11.42
N ARG A 8 -16.50 -1.44 11.72
CA ARG A 8 -16.05 -0.04 11.52
C ARG A 8 -15.91 0.75 12.82
N ALA A 9 -15.82 0.09 13.97
CA ALA A 9 -15.58 0.77 15.23
C ALA A 9 -14.22 1.48 15.21
N ARG A 10 -14.15 2.71 15.76
CA ARG A 10 -12.93 3.53 15.86
C ARG A 10 -12.32 3.95 14.51
N THR A 11 -13.12 4.06 13.43
CA THR A 11 -12.63 4.47 12.10
C THR A 11 -13.03 5.87 11.66
N ARG A 12 -13.50 6.72 12.59
CA ARG A 12 -14.01 8.09 12.29
C ARG A 12 -13.01 8.90 11.45
N TYR A 13 -11.77 9.03 11.91
CA TYR A 13 -10.73 9.77 11.19
C TYR A 13 -10.05 8.93 10.09
N MET A 14 -9.98 7.61 10.27
CA MET A 14 -9.25 6.71 9.36
C MET A 14 -9.89 6.63 7.96
N PHE A 15 -11.22 6.65 7.88
CA PHE A 15 -11.94 6.64 6.61
C PHE A 15 -12.46 8.01 6.19
N SER A 16 -12.15 9.05 6.97
CA SER A 16 -12.47 10.42 6.58
C SER A 16 -11.65 10.82 5.36
N ARG A 17 -12.26 11.61 4.48
CA ARG A 17 -11.56 12.24 3.35
C ARG A 17 -10.78 13.44 3.88
N LYS A 18 -9.67 13.78 3.22
CA LYS A 18 -8.94 15.00 3.55
C LYS A 18 -9.74 16.22 3.11
N PHE A 19 -9.41 17.37 3.69
CA PHE A 19 -9.99 18.65 3.31
C PHE A 19 -9.86 18.87 1.79
N ARG A 20 -10.95 19.32 1.15
CA ARG A 20 -11.06 19.54 -0.32
C ARG A 20 -10.90 18.28 -1.19
N GLU A 21 -10.87 17.09 -0.61
CA GLU A 21 -10.89 15.83 -1.34
C GLU A 21 -12.28 15.16 -1.28
N HIS A 22 -13.35 15.87 -0.94
CA HIS A 22 -14.70 15.30 -0.92
C HIS A 22 -15.25 15.06 -2.35
N GLY A 23 -16.28 14.23 -2.45
CA GLY A 23 -16.94 13.93 -3.73
C GLY A 23 -16.44 12.66 -4.43
N SER A 24 -16.80 12.53 -5.71
CA SER A 24 -16.48 11.39 -6.55
C SER A 24 -14.99 11.29 -6.86
N ILE A 25 -14.50 10.06 -7.02
CA ILE A 25 -13.09 9.78 -7.31
C ILE A 25 -12.80 10.10 -8.78
N LYS A 26 -11.60 10.63 -9.06
CA LYS A 26 -11.10 10.87 -10.42
C LYS A 26 -11.04 9.57 -11.23
N LEU A 27 -11.43 9.65 -12.51
CA LEU A 27 -11.43 8.53 -13.45
C LEU A 27 -10.05 7.87 -13.62
N SER A 28 -8.96 8.63 -13.41
CA SER A 28 -7.59 8.11 -13.47
C SER A 28 -7.31 6.97 -12.49
N THR A 29 -8.08 6.83 -11.40
CA THR A 29 -7.94 5.68 -10.50
C THR A 29 -8.48 4.39 -11.12
N TYR A 30 -9.56 4.47 -11.90
CA TYR A 30 -10.16 3.32 -12.57
C TYR A 30 -9.37 2.87 -13.79
N LEU A 31 -8.74 3.82 -14.49
CA LEU A 31 -7.94 3.55 -15.70
C LEU A 31 -6.57 2.93 -15.40
N LYS A 32 -6.18 2.83 -14.12
CA LYS A 32 -4.91 2.19 -13.74
C LYS A 32 -5.01 0.68 -13.91
N THR A 33 -4.14 0.15 -14.78
CA THR A 33 -3.96 -1.29 -14.97
C THR A 33 -3.11 -1.87 -13.85
N TYR A 34 -3.47 -3.07 -13.39
CA TYR A 34 -2.72 -3.83 -12.39
C TYR A 34 -2.37 -5.21 -12.97
N LYS A 35 -1.20 -5.72 -12.64
CA LYS A 35 -0.74 -7.06 -13.03
C LYS A 35 -0.49 -7.94 -11.80
N VAL A 36 -0.51 -9.25 -12.03
CA VAL A 36 -0.13 -10.22 -10.99
C VAL A 36 1.36 -10.04 -10.67
N GLY A 37 1.69 -10.05 -9.37
CA GLY A 37 3.05 -9.81 -8.89
C GLY A 37 3.41 -8.35 -8.62
N ASP A 38 2.54 -7.39 -8.99
CA ASP A 38 2.75 -5.99 -8.66
C ASP A 38 2.63 -5.76 -7.14
N ILE A 39 3.44 -4.83 -6.63
CA ILE A 39 3.42 -4.42 -5.22
C ILE A 39 2.48 -3.23 -5.07
N VAL A 40 1.49 -3.39 -4.19
CA VAL A 40 0.43 -2.41 -4.01
C VAL A 40 0.20 -2.05 -2.56
N ASP A 41 -0.22 -0.81 -2.37
CA ASP A 41 -0.69 -0.27 -1.11
C ASP A 41 -2.21 -0.28 -1.06
N ILE A 42 -2.77 -0.83 0.01
CA ILE A 42 -4.22 -0.82 0.23
C ILE A 42 -4.61 0.44 1.00
N LYS A 43 -5.22 1.42 0.35
CA LYS A 43 -5.75 2.63 1.00
C LYS A 43 -7.22 2.83 0.66
N ALA A 44 -8.08 2.45 1.61
CA ALA A 44 -9.52 2.62 1.50
C ALA A 44 -9.92 4.08 1.25
N ASN A 45 -10.87 4.27 0.34
CA ASN A 45 -11.43 5.56 0.01
C ASN A 45 -12.87 5.63 0.53
N GLY A 46 -13.16 6.54 1.47
CA GLY A 46 -14.49 6.68 2.09
C GLY A 46 -15.63 6.99 1.12
N ALA A 47 -15.35 7.49 -0.08
CA ALA A 47 -16.36 7.79 -1.10
C ALA A 47 -17.00 6.52 -1.71
N VAL A 48 -16.29 5.39 -1.68
CA VAL A 48 -16.78 4.11 -2.23
C VAL A 48 -16.90 3.11 -1.10
N GLN A 49 -18.11 2.59 -0.88
CA GLN A 49 -18.38 1.69 0.24
C GLN A 49 -18.21 0.20 -0.12
N LYS A 50 -18.45 -0.15 -1.39
CA LYS A 50 -18.37 -1.54 -1.87
C LYS A 50 -16.92 -1.99 -1.95
N GLY A 51 -16.65 -3.25 -1.62
CA GLY A 51 -15.32 -3.86 -1.71
C GLY A 51 -14.23 -3.18 -0.88
N MET A 52 -14.65 -2.46 0.18
CA MET A 52 -13.76 -1.78 1.10
C MET A 52 -13.05 -2.78 2.02
N PRO A 53 -11.72 -2.65 2.22
CA PRO A 53 -10.99 -3.52 3.12
C PRO A 53 -11.34 -3.23 4.59
N HIS A 54 -11.19 -4.23 5.45
CA HIS A 54 -11.29 -4.03 6.90
C HIS A 54 -10.21 -3.05 7.38
N LYS A 55 -10.52 -2.28 8.44
CA LYS A 55 -9.65 -1.23 9.03
C LYS A 55 -8.26 -1.71 9.43
N PHE A 56 -8.05 -3.01 9.58
CA PHE A 56 -6.74 -3.60 9.85
C PHE A 56 -5.80 -3.59 8.64
N TYR A 57 -6.33 -3.54 7.41
CA TYR A 57 -5.56 -3.62 6.16
C TYR A 57 -5.40 -2.29 5.42
N HIS A 58 -6.06 -1.22 5.90
CA HIS A 58 -5.91 0.16 5.42
C HIS A 58 -4.53 0.84 5.70
N GLY A 59 -3.66 0.98 4.72
CA GLY A 59 -2.39 1.69 4.80
C GLY A 59 -2.55 3.13 5.28
N TYR A 60 -1.81 3.50 6.34
CA TYR A 60 -1.57 4.90 6.65
C TYR A 60 -0.52 5.43 5.67
N GLU A 61 -0.84 6.54 5.00
CA GLU A 61 0.18 7.33 4.31
C GLU A 61 1.18 7.77 5.38
N PHE A 62 2.44 7.36 5.23
CA PHE A 62 3.55 8.02 5.89
C PHE A 62 3.64 9.43 5.29
N TYR A 63 3.16 10.42 6.04
CA TYR A 63 3.57 11.79 5.77
C TYR A 63 4.98 11.91 6.34
N GLU A 64 5.94 12.25 5.47
CA GLU A 64 7.21 12.78 5.92
C GLU A 64 6.92 13.99 6.82
N PHE A 65 7.23 13.84 8.10
CA PHE A 65 7.29 14.97 9.02
C PHE A 65 8.76 15.13 9.43
N THR A 66 9.37 16.14 8.82
CA THR A 66 10.42 17.02 9.36
C THR A 66 11.66 16.39 10.01
N LEU A 67 12.80 16.54 9.33
CA LEU A 67 14.10 17.03 9.85
C LEU A 67 14.72 16.44 11.14
N ILE A 68 14.25 15.33 11.70
CA ILE A 68 14.85 14.74 12.89
C ILE A 68 15.32 13.31 12.62
N ASN A 69 16.65 13.20 12.52
CA ASN A 69 17.52 12.03 12.75
C ASN A 69 17.26 10.77 11.91
N PHE A 70 18.13 10.64 10.90
CA PHE A 70 18.38 9.48 10.03
C PHE A 70 18.44 8.11 10.75
N ILE A 71 18.76 8.10 12.06
CA ILE A 71 18.88 6.88 12.90
C ILE A 71 17.52 6.33 13.35
N LEU A 72 16.54 7.18 13.67
CA LEU A 72 15.19 6.73 14.11
C LEU A 72 14.33 6.26 12.92
N LYS A 73 14.63 6.71 11.70
CA LYS A 73 13.93 6.30 10.46
C LYS A 73 14.13 4.81 10.15
N ILE A 74 15.31 4.23 10.40
CA ILE A 74 15.58 2.79 10.18
C ILE A 74 14.71 1.91 11.09
N LEU A 75 14.58 2.29 12.37
CA LEU A 75 13.80 1.53 13.35
C LEU A 75 12.28 1.66 13.11
N ILE A 76 11.79 2.84 12.69
CA ILE A 76 10.37 3.10 12.43
C ILE A 76 9.91 2.48 11.09
N ILE A 77 10.78 2.38 10.08
CA ILE A 77 10.47 1.72 8.80
C ILE A 77 10.24 0.21 9.01
N PHE A 78 11.01 -0.47 9.86
CA PHE A 78 10.84 -1.90 10.15
C PHE A 78 9.52 -2.22 10.90
N LEU A 79 8.97 -1.25 11.65
CA LEU A 79 7.82 -1.44 12.55
C LEU A 79 6.43 -1.14 11.95
N ARG A 80 6.33 -0.70 10.68
CA ARG A 80 5.04 -0.31 10.06
C ARG A 80 4.79 -0.88 8.65
N PHE A 81 5.34 -2.06 8.37
CA PHE A 81 5.23 -2.76 7.07
C PHE A 81 3.91 -3.51 6.77
N SER A 82 2.86 -3.38 7.59
CA SER A 82 1.75 -4.36 7.52
C SER A 82 0.61 -4.04 6.53
N ARG A 83 0.82 -3.25 5.47
CA ARG A 83 -0.29 -2.84 4.58
C ARG A 83 0.06 -2.81 3.09
N THR A 84 1.33 -2.99 2.73
CA THR A 84 1.76 -3.35 1.38
C THR A 84 1.43 -4.82 1.14
N GLY A 85 1.07 -5.16 -0.08
CA GLY A 85 0.81 -6.54 -0.47
C GLY A 85 1.16 -6.81 -1.91
N ILE A 86 1.18 -8.10 -2.24
CA ILE A 86 1.46 -8.57 -3.60
C ILE A 86 0.14 -9.00 -4.23
N ILE A 87 -0.09 -8.58 -5.47
CA ILE A 87 -1.26 -8.99 -6.22
C ILE A 87 -1.13 -10.45 -6.62
N TYR A 88 -2.11 -11.28 -6.25
CA TYR A 88 -2.18 -12.68 -6.65
C TYR A 88 -3.19 -12.93 -7.79
N ASN A 89 -4.23 -12.09 -7.88
CA ASN A 89 -5.27 -12.23 -8.88
C ASN A 89 -5.83 -10.86 -9.26
N VAL A 90 -6.22 -10.69 -10.52
CA VAL A 90 -6.89 -9.49 -11.03
C VAL A 90 -8.24 -9.90 -11.59
N THR A 91 -9.30 -9.26 -11.12
CA THR A 91 -10.68 -9.48 -11.58
C THR A 91 -11.19 -8.24 -12.33
N LYS A 92 -12.38 -8.32 -12.93
CA LYS A 92 -12.97 -7.23 -13.72
C LYS A 92 -12.97 -5.85 -13.02
N SER A 93 -13.25 -5.81 -11.71
CA SER A 93 -13.37 -4.55 -10.95
C SER A 93 -12.57 -4.52 -9.64
N ALA A 94 -11.88 -5.60 -9.30
CA ALA A 94 -11.19 -5.77 -8.04
C ALA A 94 -9.89 -6.54 -8.20
N VAL A 95 -9.04 -6.45 -7.21
CA VAL A 95 -7.74 -7.10 -7.17
C VAL A 95 -7.64 -7.92 -5.90
N GLY A 96 -7.15 -9.14 -6.05
CA GLY A 96 -6.78 -10.01 -4.95
C GLY A 96 -5.36 -9.70 -4.50
N VAL A 97 -5.20 -9.33 -3.23
CA VAL A 97 -3.91 -8.98 -2.63
C VAL A 97 -3.58 -9.94 -1.49
N ILE A 98 -2.34 -10.43 -1.45
CA ILE A 98 -1.76 -11.20 -0.34
C ILE A 98 -1.09 -10.21 0.62
N ILE A 99 -1.49 -10.25 1.90
CA ILE A 99 -0.90 -9.44 2.98
C ILE A 99 -0.64 -10.32 4.19
N ASN A 100 0.50 -10.08 4.84
CA ASN A 100 0.84 -10.70 6.10
C ASN A 100 0.18 -9.97 7.27
N LYS A 101 -0.68 -10.68 8.00
CA LYS A 101 -1.31 -10.20 9.24
C LYS A 101 -0.65 -10.88 10.43
N ARG A 102 -0.19 -10.08 11.40
CA ARG A 102 0.21 -10.60 12.70
C ARG A 102 -1.03 -11.08 13.46
N VAL A 103 -1.02 -12.34 13.88
CA VAL A 103 -2.05 -12.96 14.72
C VAL A 103 -1.34 -13.59 15.91
N GLY A 104 -1.40 -12.93 17.07
CA GLY A 104 -0.61 -13.29 18.24
C GLY A 104 0.89 -13.22 17.94
N ASN A 105 1.57 -14.35 18.09
CA ASN A 105 3.02 -14.48 17.98
C ASN A 105 3.50 -14.79 16.55
N ARG A 106 2.59 -15.11 15.61
CA ARG A 106 2.94 -15.50 14.24
C ARG A 106 2.38 -14.55 13.19
N TYR A 107 3.02 -14.52 12.03
CA TYR A 107 2.49 -13.87 10.83
C TYR A 107 1.73 -14.90 10.00
N ILE A 108 0.53 -14.54 9.57
CA ILE A 108 -0.32 -15.37 8.74
C ILE A 108 -0.59 -14.62 7.45
N GLU A 109 -0.36 -15.29 6.33
CA GLU A 109 -0.76 -14.80 5.02
C GLU A 109 -2.28 -14.72 4.92
N LYS A 110 -2.77 -13.56 4.50
CA LYS A 110 -4.20 -13.31 4.28
C LYS A 110 -4.40 -12.87 2.85
N ARG A 111 -5.33 -13.54 2.17
CA ARG A 111 -5.81 -13.18 0.84
C ARG A 111 -7.04 -12.30 0.98
N ILE A 112 -7.02 -11.15 0.33
CA ILE A 112 -8.06 -10.13 0.45
C ILE A 112 -8.46 -9.67 -0.93
N ASN A 113 -9.76 -9.54 -1.17
CA ASN A 113 -10.29 -9.02 -2.42
C ASN A 113 -10.71 -7.57 -2.17
N VAL A 114 -10.07 -6.65 -2.87
CA VAL A 114 -10.25 -5.21 -2.69
C VAL A 114 -10.50 -4.57 -4.04
N ARG A 115 -11.43 -3.62 -4.11
CA ARG A 115 -11.67 -2.92 -5.38
C ARG A 115 -10.56 -1.92 -5.72
N ILE A 116 -10.46 -1.61 -7.01
CA ILE A 116 -9.41 -0.79 -7.60
C ILE A 116 -9.34 0.62 -6.99
N GLU A 117 -10.46 1.19 -6.53
CA GLU A 117 -10.52 2.53 -5.94
C GLU A 117 -9.77 2.63 -4.60
N HIS A 118 -9.52 1.49 -3.96
CA HIS A 118 -8.86 1.37 -2.67
C HIS A 118 -7.42 0.89 -2.79
N ILE A 119 -6.90 0.78 -4.01
CA ILE A 119 -5.56 0.26 -4.29
C ILE A 119 -4.74 1.37 -4.92
N LYS A 120 -3.47 1.44 -4.52
CA LYS A 120 -2.46 2.30 -5.13
C LYS A 120 -1.24 1.45 -5.48
N HIS A 121 -0.57 1.77 -6.59
CA HIS A 121 0.75 1.24 -6.86
C HIS A 121 1.73 1.76 -5.81
N SER A 122 2.54 0.86 -5.24
CA SER A 122 3.53 1.26 -4.26
C SER A 122 4.81 1.74 -4.95
N LYS A 123 5.39 2.83 -4.45
CA LYS A 123 6.67 3.38 -4.95
C LYS A 123 7.89 2.84 -4.21
N CYS A 124 7.71 1.92 -3.27
CA CYS A 124 8.78 1.42 -2.41
C CYS A 124 9.92 0.73 -3.18
N ARG A 125 9.62 0.18 -4.36
CA ARG A 125 10.59 -0.56 -5.19
C ARG A 125 11.25 0.30 -6.28
N ASP A 126 10.74 1.50 -6.55
CA ASP A 126 11.17 2.31 -7.70
C ASP A 126 12.66 2.72 -7.59
N ASP A 127 13.09 3.15 -6.41
CA ASP A 127 14.48 3.55 -6.16
C ASP A 127 15.47 2.40 -6.29
N PHE A 128 15.06 1.21 -5.87
CA PHE A 128 15.86 0.00 -6.05
C PHE A 128 16.02 -0.34 -7.54
N LEU A 129 14.92 -0.34 -8.29
CA LEU A 129 14.94 -0.65 -9.72
C LEU A 129 15.77 0.36 -10.51
N ARG A 130 15.67 1.65 -10.16
CA ARG A 130 16.50 2.71 -10.76
C ARG A 130 17.99 2.43 -10.57
N ARG A 131 18.43 2.16 -9.34
CA ARG A 131 19.84 1.84 -9.05
C ARG A 131 20.34 0.58 -9.78
N VAL A 132 19.51 -0.47 -9.87
CA VAL A 132 19.87 -1.69 -10.60
C VAL A 132 20.12 -1.39 -12.08
N LYS A 133 19.25 -0.58 -12.71
CA LYS A 133 19.41 -0.18 -14.11
C LYS A 133 20.66 0.66 -14.33
N GLU A 134 20.87 1.69 -13.51
CA GLU A 134 22.06 2.55 -13.59
C GLU A 134 23.35 1.76 -13.45
N ASN A 135 23.40 0.82 -12.49
CA ASN A 135 24.57 -0.02 -12.29
C ASN A 135 24.79 -1.00 -13.44
N ALA A 136 23.73 -1.52 -14.06
CA ALA A 136 23.84 -2.39 -15.23
C ALA A 136 24.43 -1.64 -16.44
N ILE A 137 24.00 -0.39 -16.66
CA ILE A 137 24.54 0.48 -17.72
C ILE A 137 26.03 0.72 -17.51
N LYS A 138 26.43 1.15 -16.30
CA LYS A 138 27.84 1.37 -15.94
C LYS A 138 28.71 0.13 -16.15
N LYS A 139 28.19 -1.06 -15.78
CA LYS A 139 28.89 -2.33 -16.01
C LYS A 139 29.05 -2.66 -17.50
N LYS A 140 28.04 -2.36 -18.33
CA LYS A 140 28.09 -2.57 -19.77
C LYS A 140 29.10 -1.63 -20.44
N GLU A 141 29.09 -0.36 -20.05
CA GLU A 141 30.05 0.64 -20.54
C GLU A 141 31.49 0.29 -20.16
N ALA A 142 31.72 -0.17 -18.93
CA ALA A 142 33.05 -0.62 -18.49
C ALA A 142 33.54 -1.83 -19.29
N ARG A 143 32.65 -2.78 -19.62
CA ARG A 143 32.98 -3.95 -20.48
C ARG A 143 33.23 -3.61 -21.93
N ALA A 144 32.67 -2.51 -22.45
CA ALA A 144 32.87 -2.08 -23.83
C ALA A 144 34.13 -1.22 -24.02
N LYS A 145 34.65 -0.64 -22.93
CA LYS A 145 35.89 0.15 -22.93
C LYS A 145 37.15 -0.70 -22.73
N ASN A 146 37.00 -1.90 -22.18
CA ASN A 146 38.05 -2.94 -22.10
C ASN A 146 37.99 -3.83 -23.32
#